data_AF-A0A836X375-F1
#
_entry.id   AF-A0A836X375-F1
#
_cell.length_a   1.000
_cell.length_b   1.000
_cell.length_c   1.000
_cell.angle_alpha   90.00
_cell.angle_beta   90.00
_cell.angle_gamma   90.00
#
_symmetry.space_group_name_H-M   'P 1'
#
loop_
_entity.id
_entity.type
_entity.pdbx_description
1 polymer ?
#
loop_
_entity_poly.entity_id
_entity_poly.type
_entity_poly.pdbx_seq_one_letter_code
_entity_poly.pdbx_strand_id
1 'polypeptide(L)' 'MKSVVATEDLAEGTVLEASHLTTKKPGSGIPANDLPALLGRRLVRSVVRDALLSRDDIG' A
#
# COMPACT_ATOMS: atom_id res chain seq x y z
N MET A 1 2.26 15.38 5.93
CA MET A 1 2.56 13.93 6.01
C MET A 1 2.20 13.28 4.67
N LYS A 2 2.98 12.30 4.21
CA LYS A 2 2.68 11.50 3.00
C LYS A 2 2.18 10.11 3.44
N SER A 3 1.33 9.50 2.64
CA SER A 3 0.86 8.13 2.86
C SER A 3 1.22 7.21 1.71
N VAL A 4 1.29 5.91 2.01
CA VAL A 4 1.52 4.84 1.03
C VAL A 4 0.29 4.66 0.16
N VAL A 5 0.52 4.58 -1.15
CA VAL A 5 -0.51 4.32 -2.18
C VAL A 5 -0.03 3.23 -3.13
N ALA A 6 -0.97 2.55 -3.78
CA ALA A 6 -0.68 1.59 -4.84
C ALA A 6 -0.29 2.33 -6.14
N THR A 7 0.72 1.82 -6.84
CA THR A 7 1.17 2.34 -8.15
C THR A 7 0.38 1.75 -9.32
N GLU A 8 -0.30 0.63 -9.09
CA GLU A 8 -1.10 -0.12 -10.05
C GLU A 8 -2.27 -0.82 -9.35
N ASP A 9 -3.13 -1.51 -10.11
CA ASP A 9 -4.19 -2.34 -9.55
C ASP A 9 -3.58 -3.64 -9.01
N LEU A 10 -3.76 -3.88 -7.70
CA LEU A 10 -3.22 -5.04 -7.00
C LEU A 10 -4.38 -5.96 -6.61
N ALA A 11 -4.25 -7.24 -6.92
CA ALA A 11 -5.25 -8.24 -6.55
C ALA A 11 -5.11 -8.67 -5.08
N GLU A 12 -6.19 -9.17 -4.50
CA GLU A 12 -6.12 -9.95 -3.27
C GLU A 12 -5.07 -11.07 -3.40
N GLY A 13 -4.29 -11.29 -2.34
CA GLY A 13 -3.23 -12.29 -2.33
C GLY A 13 -1.90 -11.81 -2.92
N THR A 14 -1.85 -10.63 -3.55
CA THR A 14 -0.59 -10.04 -4.03
C THR A 14 0.37 -9.81 -2.87
N VAL A 15 1.62 -10.24 -3.05
CA VAL A 15 2.72 -9.91 -2.14
C VAL A 15 3.24 -8.51 -2.52
N LEU A 16 3.28 -7.62 -1.53
CA LEU A 16 3.67 -6.24 -1.75
C LEU A 16 5.18 -6.13 -1.97
N GLU A 17 5.54 -5.48 -3.07
CA GLU A 17 6.91 -5.20 -3.48
C GLU A 17 7.12 -3.69 -3.56
N ALA A 18 8.38 -3.26 -3.62
CA ALA A 18 8.70 -1.84 -3.68
C ALA A 18 8.17 -1.16 -4.95
N SER A 19 8.02 -1.91 -6.05
CA SER A 19 7.42 -1.46 -7.32
C SER A 19 5.92 -1.17 -7.20
N HIS A 20 5.21 -1.92 -6.35
CA HIS A 20 3.75 -1.82 -6.16
C HIS A 20 3.35 -0.60 -5.33
N LEU A 21 4.29 0.02 -4.60
CA LEU A 21 4.02 1.04 -3.59
C LEU A 21 4.74 2.35 -3.89
N THR A 22 4.05 3.47 -3.68
CA THR A 22 4.65 4.81 -3.68
C THR A 22 4.05 5.66 -2.58
N THR A 23 4.49 6.92 -2.45
CA THR A 23 3.99 7.83 -1.39
C THR A 23 3.43 9.13 -1.97
N LYS A 24 2.20 9.48 -1.59
CA LYS A 24 1.50 10.70 -2.05
C LYS A 24 0.99 11.55 -0.88
N LYS A 25 0.70 12.83 -1.16
CA LYS A 25 0.00 13.76 -0.26
C LYS A 25 -1.46 13.87 -0.70
N PRO A 26 -2.41 14.22 0.19
CA PRO A 26 -2.30 14.31 1.65
C PRO A 26 -2.18 12.92 2.31
N GLY A 27 -1.68 12.87 3.54
CA GLY A 27 -1.37 11.61 4.22
C GLY A 27 -2.43 11.17 5.22
N SER A 28 -3.49 10.52 4.76
CA SER A 28 -4.56 9.94 5.61
C SER A 28 -4.52 8.40 5.71
N GLY A 29 -3.67 7.73 4.92
CA GLY A 29 -3.43 6.28 4.97
C GLY A 29 -2.16 5.93 5.75
N ILE A 30 -1.59 4.74 5.50
CA ILE A 30 -0.35 4.30 6.16
C ILE A 30 0.77 5.32 5.95
N PRO A 31 1.51 5.74 7.01
CA PRO A 31 2.62 6.69 6.89
C PRO A 31 3.70 6.23 5.92
N ALA A 32 4.31 7.16 5.17
CA ALA A 32 5.45 6.85 4.30
C ALA A 32 6.62 6.13 4.99
N ASN A 33 6.83 6.39 6.29
CA ASN A 33 7.88 5.76 7.09
C ASN A 33 7.60 4.27 7.39
N ASP A 34 6.34 3.84 7.27
CA ASP A 34 5.93 2.45 7.51
C ASP A 34 5.99 1.60 6.22
N LEU A 35 6.26 2.22 5.06
CA LEU A 35 6.33 1.52 3.76
C LEU A 35 7.27 0.30 3.80
N PRO A 36 8.50 0.37 4.36
CA PRO A 36 9.38 -0.79 4.41
C PRO A 36 8.78 -1.99 5.18
N ALA A 37 7.90 -1.74 6.15
CA ALA A 37 7.24 -2.79 6.91
C ALA A 37 6.09 -3.48 6.15
N LEU A 38 5.66 -2.91 5.02
CA LEU A 38 4.64 -3.49 4.15
C LEU A 38 5.24 -4.44 3.11
N LEU A 39 6.53 -4.29 2.79
CA LEU A 39 7.20 -5.13 1.80
C LEU A 39 7.21 -6.60 2.26
N GLY A 40 6.85 -7.51 1.37
CA GLY A 40 6.70 -8.94 1.66
C GLY A 40 5.40 -9.32 2.36
N ARG A 41 4.55 -8.35 2.75
CA ARG A 41 3.20 -8.63 3.26
C ARG A 41 2.24 -8.95 2.13
N ARG A 42 1.14 -9.63 2.45
CA ARG A 42 0.12 -10.04 1.48
C ARG A 42 -1.12 -9.17 1.62
N LEU A 43 -1.69 -8.77 0.49
CA LEU A 43 -3.00 -8.11 0.47
C LEU A 43 -4.12 -9.09 0.86
N VAL A 44 -5.01 -8.68 1.75
CA VAL A 44 -6.23 -9.44 2.11
C VAL A 44 -7.45 -9.06 1.29
N ARG A 45 -7.32 -8.04 0.43
CA ARG A 45 -8.31 -7.65 -0.59
C ARG A 45 -7.64 -6.90 -1.73
N SER A 46 -8.30 -6.83 -2.88
CA SER A 46 -7.81 -6.06 -4.02
C SER A 46 -7.81 -4.55 -3.74
N VAL A 47 -6.82 -3.85 -4.25
CA VAL A 47 -6.61 -2.40 -4.11
C VAL A 47 -6.38 -1.81 -5.50
N VAL A 48 -7.13 -0.77 -5.85
CA VAL A 48 -6.97 -0.08 -7.15
C VAL A 48 -5.78 0.88 -7.12
N ARG A 49 -5.24 1.18 -8.29
CA ARG A 49 -4.20 2.18 -8.48
C ARG A 49 -4.55 3.50 -7.79
N ASP A 50 -3.56 4.15 -7.21
CA ASP A 50 -3.66 5.43 -6.50
C ASP A 50 -4.51 5.40 -5.23
N ALA A 51 -5.07 4.24 -4.85
CA ALA A 51 -5.73 4.07 -3.56
C ALA A 51 -4.70 4.12 -2.42
N LEU A 52 -5.13 4.72 -1.31
CA LEU A 52 -4.38 4.72 -0.06
C LEU A 52 -4.42 3.33 0.55
N LEU A 53 -3.26 2.80 0.91
CA LEU A 53 -3.21 1.57 1.70
C LEU A 53 -3.55 1.89 3.16
N SER A 54 -4.34 1.00 3.74
CA SER A 54 -4.71 0.96 5.15
C SER A 54 -4.21 -0.32 5.79
N ARG A 55 -4.14 -0.35 7.14
CA ARG A 55 -3.68 -1.55 7.86
C ARG A 55 -4.61 -2.74 7.65
N ASP A 56 -5.88 -2.49 7.35
CA ASP A 56 -6.89 -3.52 7.10
C ASP A 56 -6.71 -4.20 5.73
N ASP A 57 -5.88 -3.64 4.85
CA ASP A 57 -5.53 -4.25 3.55
C ASP A 57 -4.44 -5.32 3.70
N ILE A 58 -3.80 -5.45 4.86
CA ILE A 58 -2.55 -6.20 5.06
C ILE A 58 -2.77 -7.41 5.97
N GLY A 59 -2.42 -8.59 5.46
CA GLY A 59 -2.41 -9.87 6.17
C GLY A 59 -1.09 -10.17 6.86
#